data_AF-A0A8H3X6C9-F1
#
_entry.id   AF-A0A8H3X6C9-F1
#
_cell.length_a   1.000
_cell.length_b   1.000
_cell.length_c   1.000
_cell.angle_alpha   90.00
_cell.angle_beta   90.00
_cell.angle_gamma   90.00
#
_symmetry.space_group_name_H-M   'P 1'
#
loop_
_entity.id
_entity.type
_entity.pdbx_description
1 polymer ?
#
loop_
_entity_poly.entity_id
_entity_poly.type
_entity_poly.pdbx_seq_one_letter_code
_entity_poly.pdbx_strand_id
1 'polypeptide(L)'
;MASTAKKLATLSKTAKLIIDLRTGLGAAKLDSNVKKVSLVFSRKQDNAGARYFLRENLPRIAFNNPDLNIEVSISKEYGVKPILTVEFGSNNSTLKTIF
;
A
#
# COMPACT_ATOMS: atom_id res chain seq x y z
N MET A 1 26.21 -7.12 -21.24
CA MET A 1 25.08 -6.78 -20.34
C MET A 1 25.50 -6.82 -18.86
N ALA A 2 26.49 -6.02 -18.45
CA ALA A 2 27.04 -6.06 -17.07
C ALA A 2 26.99 -4.70 -16.33
N SER A 3 26.43 -3.64 -16.94
CA SER A 3 26.58 -2.27 -16.43
C SER A 3 25.48 -1.84 -15.45
N THR A 4 24.27 -2.37 -15.54
CA THR A 4 23.13 -1.98 -14.69
C THR A 4 23.22 -2.52 -13.27
N ALA A 5 23.63 -3.78 -13.09
CA ALA A 5 23.76 -4.41 -11.78
C ALA A 5 24.86 -3.75 -10.91
N LYS A 6 26.01 -3.41 -11.52
CA LYS A 6 27.09 -2.67 -10.83
C LYS A 6 26.67 -1.24 -10.44
N LYS A 7 25.84 -0.58 -11.26
CA LYS A 7 25.36 0.79 -11.01
C LYS A 7 24.38 0.86 -9.83
N LEU A 8 23.63 -0.21 -9.56
CA LEU A 8 22.72 -0.29 -8.41
C LEU A 8 23.47 -0.46 -7.07
N ALA A 9 24.64 -1.10 -7.10
CA ALA A 9 25.47 -1.32 -5.92
C ALA A 9 26.06 -0.01 -5.34
N THR A 10 26.34 0.99 -6.19
CA THR A 10 26.89 2.31 -5.82
C THR A 10 25.85 3.35 -5.44
N LEU A 11 24.56 3.03 -5.50
CA LEU A 11 23.50 3.98 -5.10
C LEU A 11 23.46 4.17 -3.58
N SER A 12 23.19 5.41 -3.17
CA SER A 12 22.91 5.73 -1.76
C SER A 12 21.67 4.98 -1.26
N LYS A 13 21.59 4.75 0.06
CA LYS A 13 20.43 4.08 0.69
C LYS A 13 19.11 4.79 0.34
N THR A 14 19.11 6.12 0.33
CA THR A 14 17.94 6.93 -0.03
C THR A 14 17.53 6.73 -1.49
N ALA A 15 18.49 6.68 -2.42
CA ALA A 15 18.19 6.42 -3.83
C ALA A 15 17.58 5.03 -4.02
N LYS A 16 18.04 4.02 -3.28
CA LYS A 16 17.45 2.66 -3.28
C LYS A 16 16.02 2.68 -2.77
N LEU A 17 15.75 3.36 -1.65
CA LEU A 17 14.39 3.49 -1.10
C LEU A 17 13.42 4.18 -2.08
N ILE A 18 13.87 5.23 -2.77
CA ILE A 18 13.03 5.89 -3.79
C ILE A 18 12.72 4.93 -4.95
N ILE A 19 13.69 4.12 -5.38
CA ILE A 19 13.47 3.11 -6.41
C ILE A 19 12.47 2.05 -5.92
N ASP A 20 12.61 1.58 -4.69
CA ASP A 20 11.70 0.59 -4.09
C ASP A 20 10.26 1.10 -3.91
N LEU A 21 10.09 2.42 -3.70
CA LEU A 21 8.77 3.06 -3.65
C LEU A 21 8.15 3.26 -5.05
N ARG A 22 8.98 3.46 -6.07
CA ARG A 22 8.57 3.66 -7.47
C ARG A 22 8.32 2.36 -8.22
N THR A 23 8.68 1.21 -7.66
CA THR A 23 8.66 -0.09 -8.35
C THR A 23 8.00 -1.19 -7.51
N GLY A 24 7.59 -2.27 -8.17
CA GLY A 24 6.98 -3.43 -7.52
C GLY A 24 5.46 -3.35 -7.36
N LEU A 25 4.90 -4.35 -6.67
CA LEU A 25 3.47 -4.43 -6.40
C LEU A 25 3.05 -3.26 -5.50
N GLY A 26 1.96 -2.59 -5.88
CA GLY A 26 1.47 -1.37 -5.21
C GLY A 26 2.05 -0.06 -5.76
N ALA A 27 3.11 -0.08 -6.58
CA ALA A 27 3.66 1.12 -7.21
C ALA A 27 2.88 1.57 -8.46
N ALA A 28 1.55 1.46 -8.42
CA ALA A 28 0.66 1.81 -9.51
C ALA A 28 0.01 3.17 -9.26
N LYS A 29 -0.17 3.96 -10.31
CA LYS A 29 -1.09 5.09 -10.29
C LYS A 29 -2.51 4.56 -10.37
N LEU A 30 -3.33 4.90 -9.37
CA LEU A 30 -4.72 4.53 -9.35
C LEU A 30 -5.53 5.45 -10.26
N ASP A 31 -6.68 4.94 -10.71
CA ASP A 31 -7.65 5.75 -11.45
C ASP A 31 -8.08 6.96 -10.60
N SER A 32 -8.28 8.12 -11.23
CA SER A 32 -8.70 9.36 -10.55
C SER A 32 -10.09 9.25 -9.91
N ASN A 33 -10.87 8.24 -10.29
CA ASN A 33 -12.12 7.87 -9.66
C ASN A 33 -11.92 7.30 -8.25
N VAL A 34 -10.77 6.72 -7.91
CA VAL A 34 -10.47 6.28 -6.54
C VAL A 34 -10.26 7.49 -5.64
N LYS A 35 -11.06 7.62 -4.59
CA LYS A 35 -11.00 8.76 -3.65
C LYS A 35 -10.39 8.41 -2.31
N LYS A 36 -10.62 7.18 -1.86
CA LYS A 36 -10.18 6.75 -0.54
C LYS A 36 -9.80 5.28 -0.52
N VAL A 37 -8.74 4.97 0.20
CA VAL A 37 -8.35 3.60 0.56
C VAL A 37 -8.32 3.50 2.07
N SER A 38 -8.99 2.50 2.64
CA SER A 38 -9.07 2.29 4.08
C SER A 38 -8.71 0.87 4.45
N LEU A 39 -7.80 0.72 5.40
CA LEU A 39 -7.36 -0.58 5.92
C LEU A 39 -7.72 -0.69 7.40
N VAL A 40 -8.49 -1.72 7.76
CA VAL A 40 -8.84 -2.04 9.15
C VAL A 40 -8.36 -3.43 9.48
N PHE A 41 -7.58 -3.60 10.56
CA PHE A 41 -7.15 -4.93 11.04
C PHE A 41 -6.70 -4.89 12.51
N SER A 42 -6.48 -6.06 13.14
CA SER A 42 -5.87 -6.16 14.47
C SER A 42 -4.41 -6.65 14.42
N ARG A 43 -3.55 -6.20 15.34
CA ARG A 43 -2.11 -6.59 15.36
C ARG A 43 -1.86 -8.04 15.78
N LYS A 44 -2.63 -8.54 16.74
CA LYS A 44 -2.31 -9.76 17.50
C LYS A 44 -2.79 -11.06 16.87
N GLN A 45 -3.60 -11.01 15.81
CA GLN A 45 -4.14 -12.20 15.14
C GLN A 45 -3.45 -12.52 13.81
N ASP A 46 -3.94 -13.56 13.12
CA ASP A 46 -3.50 -14.02 11.82
C ASP A 46 -3.88 -13.06 10.67
N ASN A 47 -3.45 -11.81 10.80
CA ASN A 47 -3.62 -10.74 9.84
C ASN A 47 -2.30 -10.48 9.09
N ALA A 48 -1.57 -11.55 8.75
CA ALA A 48 -0.26 -11.44 8.10
C ALA A 48 -0.34 -10.70 6.77
N GLY A 49 -1.40 -10.95 5.98
CA GLY A 49 -1.65 -10.25 4.73
C GLY A 49 -1.83 -8.74 4.90
N ALA A 50 -2.65 -8.30 5.86
CA ALA A 50 -2.85 -6.88 6.14
C ALA A 50 -1.58 -6.19 6.65
N ARG A 51 -0.79 -6.87 7.50
CA ARG A 51 0.52 -6.35 7.96
C ARG A 51 1.50 -6.21 6.81
N TYR A 52 1.56 -7.21 5.93
CA TYR A 52 2.42 -7.18 4.75
C TYR A 52 1.99 -6.05 3.81
N PHE A 53 0.69 -5.93 3.54
CA PHE A 53 0.16 -4.86 2.71
C PHE A 53 0.47 -3.48 3.26
N LEU A 54 0.28 -3.26 4.57
CA LEU A 54 0.64 -2.01 5.25
C LEU A 54 2.13 -1.67 5.12
N ARG A 55 3.02 -2.67 5.19
CA ARG A 55 4.48 -2.44 5.21
C ARG A 55 5.08 -2.31 3.82
N GLU A 56 4.62 -3.11 2.86
CA GLU A 56 5.26 -3.25 1.55
C GLU A 56 4.50 -2.52 0.43
N ASN A 57 3.18 -2.67 0.37
CA ASN A 57 2.38 -2.21 -0.76
C ASN A 57 1.80 -0.81 -0.53
N LEU A 58 1.27 -0.53 0.65
CA LEU A 58 0.63 0.75 0.95
C LEU A 58 1.58 1.96 0.82
N PRO A 59 2.86 1.89 1.25
CA PRO A 59 3.80 2.99 1.06
C PRO A 59 4.07 3.28 -0.42
N ARG A 60 4.11 2.24 -1.26
CA ARG A 60 4.25 2.38 -2.72
C ARG A 60 3.01 3.03 -3.33
N ILE A 61 1.82 2.66 -2.88
CA ILE A 61 0.56 3.29 -3.33
C ILE A 61 0.57 4.76 -2.95
N ALA A 62 0.85 5.10 -1.69
CA ALA A 62 0.89 6.48 -1.20
C ALA A 62 1.90 7.34 -1.96
N PHE A 63 3.09 6.78 -2.24
CA PHE A 63 4.14 7.50 -2.96
C PHE A 63 3.73 7.85 -4.40
N ASN A 64 3.02 6.95 -5.09
CA ASN A 64 2.60 7.16 -6.48
C ASN A 64 1.26 7.91 -6.62
N ASN A 65 0.51 8.09 -5.52
CA ASN A 65 -0.80 8.72 -5.47
C ASN A 65 -0.88 9.70 -4.28
N PRO A 66 -0.17 10.83 -4.34
CA PRO A 66 -0.02 11.74 -3.19
C PRO A 66 -1.35 12.39 -2.75
N ASP A 67 -2.31 12.53 -3.66
CA ASP A 67 -3.62 13.13 -3.38
C ASP A 67 -4.66 12.11 -2.87
N LEU A 68 -4.29 10.83 -2.80
CA LEU A 68 -5.19 9.77 -2.35
C LEU A 68 -5.36 9.84 -0.83
N ASN A 69 -6.61 9.89 -0.36
CA ASN A 69 -6.88 9.79 1.07
C ASN A 69 -6.69 8.33 1.54
N ILE A 70 -5.73 8.10 2.42
CA ILE A 70 -5.41 6.78 2.98
C ILE A 70 -5.66 6.79 4.48
N GLU A 71 -6.52 5.88 4.95
CA GLU A 71 -6.80 5.70 6.36
C GLU A 71 -6.43 4.28 6.82
N VAL A 72 -5.72 4.18 7.95
CA VAL A 72 -5.35 2.90 8.55
C VAL A 72 -5.84 2.86 9.99
N SER A 73 -6.75 1.94 10.29
CA SER A 73 -7.25 1.70 11.64
C SER A 73 -6.74 0.36 12.16
N ILE A 74 -5.93 0.42 13.21
CA ILE A 74 -5.36 -0.76 13.86
C ILE A 74 -6.11 -0.99 15.17
N SER A 75 -7.02 -1.96 15.18
CA SER A 75 -7.78 -2.29 16.38
C SER A 75 -6.92 -3.05 17.40
N LYS A 76 -7.18 -2.76 18.69
CA LYS A 76 -6.64 -3.50 19.83
C LYS A 76 -7.49 -4.73 20.17
N GLU A 77 -8.70 -4.81 19.65
CA GLU A 77 -9.64 -5.90 19.89
C GLU A 77 -9.21 -7.17 19.15
N TYR A 78 -9.55 -8.31 19.75
CA TYR A 78 -9.35 -9.62 19.15
C TYR A 78 -10.51 -9.94 18.19
N GLY A 79 -10.27 -10.75 17.17
CA GLY A 79 -11.29 -11.23 16.23
C GLY A 79 -11.62 -10.25 15.09
N VAL A 80 -10.97 -9.10 15.02
CA VAL A 80 -11.18 -8.13 13.93
C VAL A 80 -10.62 -8.70 12.63
N LYS A 81 -11.52 -9.01 11.70
CA LYS A 81 -11.18 -9.43 10.34
C LYS A 81 -10.50 -8.28 9.59
N PRO A 82 -9.43 -8.56 8.84
CA PRO A 82 -8.73 -7.55 8.08
C PRO A 82 -9.56 -7.16 6.86
N ILE A 83 -9.92 -5.89 6.72
CA ILE A 83 -10.74 -5.38 5.63
C ILE A 83 -10.02 -4.22 4.95
N LEU A 84 -9.87 -4.33 3.63
CA LEU A 84 -9.48 -3.24 2.74
C LEU A 84 -10.73 -2.71 2.06
N THR A 85 -10.96 -1.41 2.16
CA THR A 85 -12.07 -0.71 1.47
C THR A 85 -11.48 0.30 0.49
N VAL A 86 -12.02 0.31 -0.72
CA VAL A 86 -11.71 1.30 -1.76
C VAL A 86 -13.00 2.03 -2.12
N GLU A 87 -12.99 3.35 -1.99
CA GLU A 87 -14.14 4.20 -2.29
C GLU A 87 -13.90 4.95 -3.60
N PHE A 88 -14.92 4.94 -4.47
CA PHE A 88 -14.89 5.58 -5.78
C PHE A 88 -15.86 6.76 -5.84
N GLY A 89 -15.47 7.83 -6.54
CA GLY A 89 -16.23 9.07 -6.62
C GLY A 89 -17.50 8.98 -7.49
N SER A 90 -17.54 8.09 -8.48
CA SER A 90 -18.57 8.17 -9.52
C SER A 90 -19.96 7.68 -9.14
N ASN A 91 -20.18 6.91 -8.06
CA ASN A 91 -21.52 6.44 -7.65
C ASN A 91 -21.58 5.98 -6.18
N ASN A 92 -20.68 6.48 -5.31
CA ASN A 92 -20.51 5.98 -3.94
C ASN A 92 -20.31 4.45 -3.85
N SER A 93 -19.75 3.86 -4.91
CA SER A 93 -19.46 2.43 -4.96
C SER A 93 -18.25 2.15 -4.09
N THR A 94 -18.36 1.14 -3.23
CA THR A 94 -17.28 0.70 -2.35
C THR A 94 -16.90 -0.73 -2.69
N LEU A 95 -15.60 -0.98 -2.91
CA LEU A 95 -15.07 -2.32 -3.01
C LEU A 95 -14.49 -2.70 -1.65
N LYS A 96 -14.94 -3.84 -1.11
CA LYS A 96 -14.45 -4.39 0.15
C LYS A 96 -13.83 -5.74 -0.10
N THR A 97 -12.57 -5.89 0.31
CA THR A 97 -11.81 -7.13 0.20
C THR A 97 -11.26 -7.51 1.57
N ILE A 98 -11.24 -8.81 1.84
CA ILE A 98 -10.65 -9.41 3.03
C ILE A 98 -9.30 -10.03 2.62
N PHE A 99 -8.30 -9.97 3.51
CA PHE A 99 -7.00 -10.61 3.30
C PHE A 99 -7.01 -12.09 3.65
#